data_AF-A0A8X6QEK7-F1
#
_entry.id   AF-A0A8X6QEK7-F1
#
_cell.length_a   1.000
_cell.length_b   1.000
_cell.length_c   1.000
_cell.angle_alpha   90.00
_cell.angle_beta   90.00
_cell.angle_gamma   90.00
#
_symmetry.space_group_name_H-M   'P 1'
#
loop_
_entity.id
_entity.type
_entity.pdbx_description
1 polymer ?
#
loop_
_entity_poly.entity_id
_entity_poly.type
_entity_poly.pdbx_seq_one_letter_code
_entity_poly.pdbx_strand_id
1 'polypeptide(L)'
;MHFFWTKIFQILNIYYISLSNSSQVSILTQSGRAAIAASIKEQVIHLAWGSGDANWESSHQVEKVFVEGEIKLEHYPIKDGTAIPANSTVTIEYTEDTPPEPIMSKKLLNELGRRTVDEVLFCTGDENGELVTPSGRFRPSNVPTNNLFLTFTFDFTDAYAANQVIRELGVMVGTKLKKKVPPGQRYFEPQDIENPGILLVLEHTVPLIRTAATRETFSFVVTF
;
A
#
# COMPACT_ATOMS: atom_id res chain seq x y z
N MET A 1 -39.23 5.67 82.73
CA MET A 1 -38.44 6.86 82.32
C MET A 1 -37.38 6.38 81.35
N HIS A 2 -37.53 6.66 80.04
CA HIS A 2 -36.85 7.75 79.31
C HIS A 2 -35.40 7.40 78.88
N PHE A 3 -35.28 6.83 77.68
CA PHE A 3 -34.49 7.29 76.51
C PHE A 3 -33.00 7.75 76.62
N PHE A 4 -32.23 7.36 75.57
CA PHE A 4 -31.02 7.99 74.94
C PHE A 4 -29.60 7.34 75.08
N TRP A 5 -29.20 6.66 73.98
CA TRP A 5 -28.04 6.91 73.06
C TRP A 5 -26.57 6.44 73.28
N THR A 6 -26.08 5.70 72.25
CA THR A 6 -24.76 5.66 71.55
C THR A 6 -23.47 5.04 72.13
N LYS A 7 -22.96 3.98 71.47
CA LYS A 7 -21.76 3.94 70.56
C LYS A 7 -21.51 2.47 70.12
N ILE A 8 -21.66 2.10 68.85
CA ILE A 8 -20.75 2.23 67.68
C ILE A 8 -19.53 1.27 67.75
N PHE A 9 -19.56 0.18 66.96
CA PHE A 9 -18.56 -0.16 65.91
C PHE A 9 -18.90 -1.54 65.30
N GLN A 10 -19.68 -1.49 64.23
CA GLN A 10 -19.68 -2.51 63.18
C GLN A 10 -18.75 -1.97 62.06
N ILE A 11 -18.52 -2.75 61.00
CA ILE A 11 -17.87 -2.38 59.72
C ILE A 11 -16.31 -2.51 59.74
N LEU A 12 -15.55 -3.09 58.78
CA LEU A 12 -15.71 -3.47 57.37
C LEU A 12 -14.98 -4.81 57.11
N ASN A 13 -15.63 -5.74 56.39
CA ASN A 13 -14.94 -6.77 55.63
C ASN A 13 -14.76 -6.21 54.21
N ILE A 14 -13.54 -5.79 53.85
CA ILE A 14 -13.24 -5.22 52.53
C ILE A 14 -13.17 -6.39 51.54
N TYR A 15 -14.27 -6.63 50.83
CA TYR A 15 -14.23 -7.44 49.61
C TYR A 15 -13.50 -6.64 48.55
N TYR A 16 -12.33 -7.12 48.11
CA TYR A 16 -11.67 -6.68 46.89
C TYR A 16 -12.61 -6.97 45.71
N ILE A 17 -13.33 -5.97 45.22
CA ILE A 17 -14.01 -6.05 43.94
C ILE A 17 -12.93 -5.85 42.88
N SER A 18 -12.47 -6.95 42.28
CA SER A 18 -11.73 -6.89 41.02
C SER A 18 -12.72 -6.45 39.94
N LEU A 19 -12.71 -5.17 39.59
CA LEU A 19 -13.34 -4.69 38.38
C LEU A 19 -12.48 -5.17 37.20
N SER A 20 -12.86 -6.30 36.59
CA SER A 20 -12.35 -6.63 35.27
C SER A 20 -12.87 -5.55 34.32
N ASN A 21 -11.99 -4.64 33.89
CA ASN A 21 -12.29 -3.79 32.74
C ASN A 21 -12.46 -4.70 31.53
N SER A 22 -13.70 -5.09 31.23
CA SER A 22 -14.00 -5.63 29.91
C SER A 22 -13.86 -4.46 28.94
N SER A 23 -12.71 -4.35 28.27
CA SER A 23 -12.67 -3.56 27.04
C SER A 23 -13.67 -4.20 26.09
N GLN A 24 -14.85 -3.61 25.95
CA GLN A 24 -15.80 -4.01 24.92
C GLN A 24 -15.12 -3.73 23.58
N VAL A 25 -14.76 -4.79 22.86
CA VAL A 25 -14.19 -4.68 21.52
C VAL A 25 -15.33 -4.79 20.53
N SER A 26 -15.64 -3.69 19.86
CA SER A 26 -16.55 -3.70 18.72
C SER A 26 -15.82 -4.22 17.49
N ILE A 27 -16.40 -5.21 16.78
CA ILE A 27 -15.86 -5.75 15.52
C ILE A 27 -16.73 -5.32 14.34
N LEU A 28 -16.08 -5.04 13.20
CA LEU A 28 -16.79 -4.76 11.95
C LEU A 28 -17.37 -6.07 11.39
N THR A 29 -18.69 -6.12 11.25
CA THR A 29 -19.41 -7.31 10.78
C THR A 29 -19.15 -7.57 9.28
N GLN A 30 -19.39 -8.79 8.82
CA GLN A 30 -19.31 -9.13 7.40
C GLN A 30 -20.22 -8.24 6.54
N SER A 31 -21.44 -7.92 7.02
CA SER A 31 -22.35 -7.00 6.34
C SER A 31 -21.82 -5.57 6.32
N GLY A 32 -21.15 -5.13 7.39
CA GLY A 32 -20.47 -3.83 7.44
C GLY A 32 -19.34 -3.72 6.41
N ARG A 33 -18.49 -4.76 6.31
CA ARG A 33 -17.42 -4.81 5.31
C ARG A 33 -17.95 -4.86 3.88
N ALA A 34 -19.02 -5.61 3.63
CA ALA A 34 -19.70 -5.62 2.34
C ALA A 34 -20.31 -4.26 1.99
N ALA A 35 -20.85 -3.53 2.97
CA ALA A 35 -21.34 -2.17 2.75
C ALA A 35 -20.21 -1.20 2.39
N ILE A 36 -19.04 -1.30 3.04
CA ILE A 36 -17.85 -0.51 2.67
C ILE A 36 -17.43 -0.80 1.22
N ALA A 37 -17.30 -2.08 0.86
CA ALA A 37 -16.98 -2.47 -0.51
C ALA A 37 -18.00 -1.90 -1.52
N ALA A 38 -19.29 -1.95 -1.20
CA ALA A 38 -20.33 -1.36 -2.05
C ALA A 38 -20.15 0.16 -2.20
N SER A 39 -19.88 0.88 -1.11
CA SER A 39 -19.61 2.31 -1.15
C SER A 39 -18.36 2.66 -1.97
N ILE A 40 -17.30 1.86 -1.89
CA ILE A 40 -16.07 2.05 -2.69
C ILE A 40 -16.34 1.83 -4.17
N LYS A 41 -17.11 0.80 -4.53
CA LYS A 41 -17.48 0.49 -5.92
C LYS A 41 -18.22 1.64 -6.62
N GLU A 42 -18.95 2.48 -5.87
CA GLU A 42 -19.65 3.66 -6.41
C GLU A 42 -18.75 4.89 -6.60
N GLN A 43 -17.50 4.86 -6.11
CA GLN A 43 -16.56 5.96 -6.25
C GLN A 43 -15.84 5.94 -7.61
N VAL A 44 -15.25 7.09 -7.95
CA VAL A 44 -14.28 7.17 -9.04
C VAL A 44 -13.01 6.41 -8.63
N ILE A 45 -12.67 5.35 -9.36
CA ILE A 45 -11.49 4.51 -9.10
C ILE A 45 -10.49 4.64 -10.26
N HIS A 46 -9.23 4.85 -9.92
CA HIS A 46 -8.11 4.83 -10.87
C HIS A 46 -6.98 3.94 -10.35
N LEU A 47 -6.18 3.39 -11.26
CA LEU A 47 -4.85 2.89 -10.95
C LEU A 47 -3.82 3.96 -11.32
N ALA A 48 -3.00 4.36 -10.36
CA ALA A 48 -1.89 5.28 -10.54
C ALA A 48 -0.59 4.48 -10.73
N TRP A 49 0.31 5.03 -11.54
CA TRP A 49 1.70 4.59 -11.65
C TRP A 49 2.62 5.61 -10.99
N GLY A 50 3.63 5.12 -10.27
CA GLY A 50 4.73 5.91 -9.73
C GLY A 50 6.06 5.34 -10.21
N SER A 51 7.03 6.22 -10.47
CA SER A 51 8.38 5.77 -10.83
C SER A 51 9.19 5.28 -9.64
N GLY A 52 8.68 5.46 -8.40
CA GLY A 52 9.36 5.02 -7.18
C GLY A 52 10.70 5.72 -6.95
N ASP A 53 11.56 5.07 -6.17
CA ASP A 53 12.98 5.42 -6.08
C ASP A 53 13.78 4.67 -7.17
N ALA A 54 14.67 5.39 -7.84
CA ALA A 54 15.51 4.80 -8.89
C ALA A 54 16.59 3.86 -8.32
N ASN A 55 16.91 3.95 -7.03
CA ASN A 55 17.92 3.10 -6.39
C ASN A 55 17.41 1.69 -6.09
N TRP A 56 16.10 1.49 -5.98
CA TRP A 56 15.53 0.15 -5.72
C TRP A 56 15.86 -0.82 -6.85
N GLU A 57 16.33 -2.01 -6.47
CA GLU A 57 16.78 -3.10 -7.35
C GLU A 57 17.89 -2.69 -8.34
N SER A 58 18.54 -1.55 -8.12
CA SER A 58 19.68 -1.11 -8.92
C SER A 58 20.97 -1.69 -8.34
N SER A 59 21.85 -2.18 -9.22
CA SER A 59 23.20 -2.58 -8.83
C SER A 59 24.08 -1.35 -8.72
N HIS A 60 24.64 -1.10 -7.54
CA HIS A 60 25.56 0.00 -7.29
C HIS A 60 26.97 -0.54 -7.10
N GLN A 61 27.92 0.11 -7.76
CA GLN A 61 29.34 -0.14 -7.60
C GLN A 61 29.97 1.10 -6.97
N VAL A 62 30.59 0.94 -5.80
CA VAL A 62 31.28 2.03 -5.13
C VAL A 62 32.71 1.62 -4.83
N GLU A 63 33.65 2.45 -5.27
CA GLU A 63 35.04 2.34 -4.87
C GLU A 63 35.23 3.06 -3.53
N LYS A 64 35.72 2.32 -2.54
CA LYS A 64 36.09 2.88 -1.23
C LYS A 64 37.54 2.57 -0.93
N VAL A 65 38.19 3.52 -0.26
CA VAL A 65 39.55 3.38 0.26
C VAL A 65 39.45 3.22 1.77
N PHE A 66 40.20 2.28 2.32
CA PHE A 66 40.35 2.16 3.77
C PHE A 66 41.00 3.41 4.34
N VAL A 67 40.34 4.02 5.32
CA VAL A 67 40.92 5.10 6.13
C VAL A 67 41.00 4.56 7.56
N GLU A 68 42.20 4.54 8.13
CA GLU A 68 42.44 4.01 9.50
C GLU A 68 41.97 2.56 9.72
N GLY A 69 41.94 1.74 8.65
CA GLY A 69 41.52 0.33 8.74
C GLY A 69 40.00 0.10 8.72
N GLU A 70 39.21 1.14 8.45
CA GLU A 70 37.75 1.03 8.34
C GLU A 70 37.24 1.53 6.98
N ILE A 71 36.18 0.90 6.48
CA ILE A 71 35.31 1.48 5.45
C ILE A 71 33.98 1.86 6.11
N LYS A 72 33.67 3.16 6.12
CA LYS A 72 32.35 3.65 6.56
C LYS A 72 31.35 3.52 5.42
N LEU A 73 30.35 2.66 5.60
CA LEU A 73 29.10 2.68 4.84
C LEU A 73 28.02 3.37 5.68
N GLU A 74 26.99 3.92 5.04
CA GLU A 74 25.93 4.68 5.73
C GLU A 74 25.15 3.81 6.73
N HIS A 75 25.13 2.49 6.53
CA HIS A 75 24.28 1.57 7.31
C HIS A 75 25.08 0.63 8.23
N TYR A 76 26.36 0.36 7.93
CA TYR A 76 27.24 -0.46 8.79
C TYR A 76 28.72 -0.34 8.40
N PRO A 77 29.67 -0.09 9.34
CA PRO A 77 31.10 -0.09 9.00
C PRO A 77 31.62 -1.53 8.77
N ILE A 78 32.35 -1.74 7.67
CA ILE A 78 33.09 -2.99 7.44
C ILE A 78 34.46 -2.85 8.10
N LYS A 79 34.76 -3.75 9.05
CA LYS A 79 36.06 -3.80 9.75
C LYS A 79 36.96 -4.83 9.08
N ASP A 80 38.25 -4.50 8.95
CA ASP A 80 39.25 -5.38 8.34
C ASP A 80 39.33 -6.72 9.09
N GLY A 81 39.08 -7.81 8.35
CA GLY A 81 39.29 -9.18 8.77
C GLY A 81 40.66 -9.68 8.29
N THR A 82 41.72 -8.95 8.64
CA THR A 82 43.13 -9.31 8.45
C THR A 82 43.49 -9.90 7.08
N ALA A 83 43.47 -9.10 6.01
CA ALA A 83 44.24 -9.39 4.78
C ALA A 83 44.28 -8.26 3.74
N ILE A 84 43.67 -7.09 3.96
CA ILE A 84 43.63 -6.04 2.93
C ILE A 84 44.73 -5.01 3.21
N PRO A 85 45.72 -4.81 2.30
CA PRO A 85 46.78 -3.84 2.52
C PRO A 85 46.25 -2.41 2.72
N ALA A 86 46.89 -1.64 3.60
CA ALA A 86 46.54 -0.24 3.82
C ALA A 86 46.58 0.55 2.49
N ASN A 87 45.63 1.47 2.30
CA ASN A 87 45.41 2.24 1.07
C ASN A 87 44.98 1.42 -0.16
N SER A 88 44.58 0.15 0.00
CA SER A 88 43.97 -0.60 -1.10
C SER A 88 42.57 -0.07 -1.41
N THR A 89 42.22 -0.03 -2.69
CA THR A 89 40.86 0.21 -3.16
C THR A 89 40.07 -1.09 -3.10
N VAL A 90 38.87 -1.05 -2.54
CA VAL A 90 37.90 -2.14 -2.62
C VAL A 90 36.72 -1.70 -3.46
N THR A 91 36.33 -2.58 -4.38
CA THR A 91 35.08 -2.49 -5.11
C THR A 91 33.99 -3.15 -4.27
N ILE A 92 32.99 -2.37 -3.88
CA ILE A 92 31.80 -2.88 -3.22
C ILE A 92 30.67 -2.87 -4.25
N GLU A 93 30.14 -4.05 -4.52
CA GLU A 93 28.91 -4.23 -5.29
C GLU A 93 27.78 -4.52 -4.30
N TYR A 94 26.71 -3.74 -4.35
CA TYR A 94 25.51 -4.00 -3.57
C TYR A 94 24.27 -3.73 -4.42
N THR A 95 23.16 -4.30 -3.98
CA THR A 95 21.82 -4.01 -4.52
C THR A 95 20.97 -3.54 -3.35
N GLU A 96 20.21 -2.48 -3.57
CA GLU A 96 19.21 -2.02 -2.61
C GLU A 96 17.88 -2.71 -2.89
N ASP A 97 17.39 -3.49 -1.93
CA ASP A 97 16.09 -4.15 -2.07
C ASP A 97 14.96 -3.12 -2.08
N THR A 98 13.87 -3.46 -2.77
CA THR A 98 12.63 -2.69 -2.72
C THR A 98 12.06 -2.71 -1.29
N PRO A 99 11.84 -1.55 -0.65
CA PRO A 99 11.35 -1.51 0.72
C PRO A 99 9.89 -1.98 0.81
N PRO A 100 9.43 -2.46 1.96
CA PRO A 100 8.01 -2.72 2.19
C PRO A 100 7.16 -1.45 2.04
N GLU A 101 5.90 -1.62 1.64
CA GLU A 101 4.97 -0.50 1.43
C GLU A 101 4.59 0.17 2.76
N PRO A 102 4.78 1.50 2.91
CA PRO A 102 4.45 2.16 4.16
C PRO A 102 2.93 2.29 4.35
N ILE A 103 2.37 1.73 5.44
CA ILE A 103 0.93 1.79 5.74
C ILE A 103 0.36 3.20 5.92
N MET A 104 1.24 4.18 6.15
CA MET A 104 0.86 5.60 6.33
C MET A 104 0.97 6.40 5.03
N SER A 105 1.38 5.77 3.93
CA SER A 105 1.45 6.41 2.61
C SER A 105 0.08 6.92 2.17
N LYS A 106 0.09 8.13 1.60
CA LYS A 106 -1.12 8.80 1.07
C LYS A 106 -1.02 9.12 -0.42
N LYS A 107 0.14 8.86 -1.02
CA LYS A 107 0.48 9.12 -2.42
C LYS A 107 1.62 8.19 -2.83
N LEU A 108 1.78 8.02 -4.14
CA LEU A 108 2.94 7.36 -4.74
C LEU A 108 4.13 8.35 -4.78
N LEU A 109 5.34 7.82 -4.85
CA LEU A 109 6.54 8.56 -5.21
C LEU A 109 6.54 8.84 -6.71
N ASN A 110 6.72 10.11 -7.07
CA ASN A 110 6.86 10.56 -8.47
C ASN A 110 5.74 9.99 -9.37
N GLU A 111 4.48 10.25 -9.00
CA GLU A 111 3.32 9.80 -9.76
C GLU A 111 3.41 10.23 -11.24
N LEU A 112 3.27 9.27 -12.14
CA LEU A 112 3.38 9.43 -13.60
C LEU A 112 2.01 9.71 -14.25
N GLY A 113 0.95 9.20 -13.63
CA GLY A 113 -0.42 9.38 -14.07
C GLY A 113 -1.33 8.25 -13.61
N ARG A 114 -2.61 8.35 -13.97
CA ARG A 114 -3.66 7.45 -13.50
C ARG A 114 -4.57 7.01 -14.64
N ARG A 115 -4.98 5.74 -14.62
CA ARG A 115 -5.93 5.15 -15.57
C ARG A 115 -7.22 4.79 -14.87
N THR A 116 -8.38 5.16 -15.44
CA THR A 116 -9.69 4.80 -14.90
C THR A 116 -9.86 3.29 -14.86
N VAL A 117 -10.52 2.77 -13.83
CA VAL A 117 -10.87 1.34 -13.77
C VAL A 117 -11.70 0.91 -14.99
N ASP A 118 -11.41 -0.27 -15.54
CA ASP A 118 -12.20 -0.89 -16.61
C ASP A 118 -13.38 -1.68 -16.06
N GLU A 119 -13.16 -2.42 -14.97
CA GLU A 119 -14.18 -3.29 -14.39
C GLU A 119 -14.07 -3.33 -12.86
N VAL A 120 -15.23 -3.30 -12.19
CA VAL A 120 -15.36 -3.45 -10.74
C VAL A 120 -16.44 -4.48 -10.41
N LEU A 121 -16.05 -5.65 -9.92
CA LEU A 121 -16.97 -6.73 -9.55
C LEU A 121 -16.91 -7.00 -8.04
N PHE A 122 -18.06 -7.37 -7.44
CA PHE A 122 -18.01 -8.07 -6.17
C PHE A 122 -17.52 -9.50 -6.43
N CYS A 123 -16.78 -10.10 -5.50
CA CYS A 123 -16.31 -11.47 -5.68
C CYS A 123 -16.15 -12.24 -4.37
N THR A 124 -16.09 -13.57 -4.47
CA THR A 124 -15.76 -14.45 -3.35
C THR A 124 -14.59 -15.34 -3.72
N GLY A 125 -13.72 -15.65 -2.75
CA GLY A 125 -12.63 -16.61 -2.97
C GLY A 125 -13.18 -17.96 -3.41
N ASP A 126 -12.60 -18.54 -4.44
CA ASP A 126 -12.98 -19.82 -5.03
C ASP A 126 -11.77 -20.40 -5.75
N GLU A 127 -11.27 -21.56 -5.31
CA GLU A 127 -10.11 -22.23 -5.92
C GLU A 127 -10.32 -22.56 -7.39
N ASN A 128 -11.57 -22.71 -7.83
CA ASN A 128 -11.95 -22.95 -9.23
C ASN A 128 -12.51 -21.70 -9.91
N GLY A 129 -12.38 -20.54 -9.27
CA GLY A 129 -12.86 -19.26 -9.77
C GLY A 129 -12.22 -18.86 -11.10
N GLU A 130 -13.00 -18.13 -11.91
CA GLU A 130 -12.62 -17.61 -13.22
C GLU A 130 -11.84 -16.28 -13.16
N LEU A 131 -11.97 -15.53 -12.07
CA LEU A 131 -11.18 -14.33 -11.83
C LEU A 131 -9.85 -14.76 -11.21
N VAL A 132 -8.75 -14.44 -11.88
CA VAL A 132 -7.40 -14.82 -11.47
C VAL A 132 -6.61 -13.57 -11.11
N THR A 133 -6.03 -13.56 -9.92
CA THR A 133 -5.07 -12.54 -9.46
C THR A 133 -3.84 -13.22 -8.86
N PRO A 134 -2.74 -12.49 -8.63
CA PRO A 134 -1.60 -13.02 -7.87
C PRO A 134 -1.98 -13.52 -6.47
N SER A 135 -3.02 -12.95 -5.86
CA SER A 135 -3.52 -13.34 -4.53
C SER A 135 -4.42 -14.58 -4.52
N GLY A 136 -4.84 -15.10 -5.67
CA GLY A 136 -5.63 -16.32 -5.75
C GLY A 136 -6.71 -16.27 -6.83
N ARG A 137 -7.68 -17.18 -6.70
CA ARG A 137 -8.82 -17.30 -7.61
C ARG A 137 -10.12 -16.89 -6.92
N PHE A 138 -10.97 -16.24 -7.69
CA PHE A 138 -12.23 -15.69 -7.22
C PHE A 138 -13.34 -15.92 -8.24
N ARG A 139 -14.57 -15.92 -7.76
CA ARG A 139 -15.77 -15.98 -8.59
C ARG A 139 -16.58 -14.68 -8.44
N PRO A 140 -17.12 -14.11 -9.53
CA PRO A 140 -17.98 -12.94 -9.44
C PRO A 140 -19.21 -13.19 -8.57
N SER A 141 -19.68 -12.15 -7.91
CA SER A 141 -20.90 -12.14 -7.11
C SER A 141 -21.84 -11.03 -7.58
N ASN A 142 -23.13 -11.34 -7.69
CA ASN A 142 -24.19 -10.36 -7.98
C ASN A 142 -24.72 -9.67 -6.72
N VAL A 143 -24.33 -10.14 -5.53
CA VAL A 143 -24.62 -9.50 -4.24
C VAL A 143 -23.34 -8.88 -3.65
N PRO A 144 -23.45 -7.79 -2.87
CA PRO A 144 -22.30 -7.21 -2.19
C PRO A 144 -21.54 -8.22 -1.33
N THR A 145 -20.22 -8.22 -1.47
CA THR A 145 -19.29 -9.00 -0.65
C THR A 145 -18.26 -8.05 -0.07
N ASN A 146 -17.40 -8.51 0.84
CA ASN A 146 -16.30 -7.69 1.33
C ASN A 146 -15.10 -7.64 0.36
N ASN A 147 -15.21 -8.19 -0.86
CA ASN A 147 -14.13 -8.14 -1.83
C ASN A 147 -14.56 -7.40 -3.11
N LEU A 148 -13.66 -6.56 -3.62
CA LEU A 148 -13.77 -5.96 -4.94
C LEU A 148 -12.66 -6.47 -5.84
N PHE A 149 -13.04 -7.05 -6.98
CA PHE A 149 -12.15 -7.31 -8.08
C PHE A 149 -12.08 -6.07 -8.98
N LEU A 150 -10.88 -5.61 -9.28
CA LEU A 150 -10.60 -4.40 -10.06
C LEU A 150 -9.70 -4.76 -11.23
N THR A 151 -10.09 -4.36 -12.44
CA THR A 151 -9.25 -4.53 -13.64
C THR A 151 -8.92 -3.19 -14.27
N PHE A 152 -7.67 -3.01 -14.66
CA PHE A 152 -7.15 -1.83 -15.33
C PHE A 152 -6.30 -2.23 -16.51
N THR A 153 -6.60 -1.70 -17.69
CA THR A 153 -5.82 -1.92 -18.90
C THR A 153 -5.31 -0.59 -19.42
N PHE A 154 -4.00 -0.45 -19.41
CA PHE A 154 -3.29 0.67 -20.00
C PHE A 154 -3.10 0.38 -21.48
N ASP A 155 -3.69 1.22 -22.33
CA ASP A 155 -3.61 1.10 -23.78
C ASP A 155 -2.27 1.62 -24.32
N PHE A 156 -1.96 1.39 -25.60
CA PHE A 156 -0.69 1.78 -26.24
C PHE A 156 -0.33 3.27 -26.06
N THR A 157 -1.33 4.13 -25.97
CA THR A 157 -1.19 5.58 -25.81
C THR A 157 -1.31 6.05 -24.35
N ASP A 158 -1.70 5.16 -23.44
CA ASP A 158 -1.79 5.49 -22.02
C ASP A 158 -0.37 5.52 -21.42
N ALA A 159 -0.07 6.65 -20.77
CA ALA A 159 1.24 7.19 -20.44
C ALA A 159 1.93 7.93 -21.59
N TYR A 160 2.18 9.22 -21.35
CA TYR A 160 3.01 10.10 -22.16
C TYR A 160 4.49 9.71 -22.05
N ALA A 161 4.87 8.47 -22.38
CA ALA A 161 6.27 8.09 -22.64
C ALA A 161 6.41 6.61 -22.98
N ALA A 162 7.00 6.35 -24.15
CA ALA A 162 7.89 5.21 -24.28
C ALA A 162 9.06 5.39 -23.27
N ASN A 163 9.44 4.31 -22.59
CA ASN A 163 10.59 4.23 -21.67
C ASN A 163 10.39 4.78 -20.24
N GLN A 164 9.17 4.82 -19.71
CA GLN A 164 9.00 5.00 -18.26
C GLN A 164 9.33 3.71 -17.52
N VAL A 165 9.96 3.84 -16.37
CA VAL A 165 10.16 2.74 -15.41
C VAL A 165 9.15 2.93 -14.29
N ILE A 166 8.24 1.98 -14.16
CA ILE A 166 7.20 1.97 -13.13
C ILE A 166 7.70 1.08 -12.01
N ARG A 167 7.60 1.57 -10.78
CA ARG A 167 7.99 0.83 -9.56
C ARG A 167 6.89 0.82 -8.52
N GLU A 168 5.87 1.66 -8.66
CA GLU A 168 4.73 1.70 -7.75
C GLU A 168 3.42 1.63 -8.53
N LEU A 169 2.50 0.82 -8.01
CA LEU A 169 1.10 0.76 -8.40
C LEU A 169 0.25 1.25 -7.24
N GLY A 170 -0.75 2.10 -7.51
CA GLY A 170 -1.63 2.59 -6.47
C GLY A 170 -3.09 2.69 -6.88
N VAL A 171 -3.98 2.00 -6.14
CA VAL A 171 -5.42 2.13 -6.36
C VAL A 171 -5.91 3.40 -5.66
N MET A 172 -6.36 4.38 -6.44
CA MET A 172 -6.85 5.67 -6.00
C MET A 172 -8.37 5.71 -6.05
N VAL A 173 -9.01 6.15 -4.97
CA VAL A 173 -10.48 6.22 -4.85
C VAL A 173 -10.95 7.64 -4.55
N GLY A 174 -12.01 8.08 -5.21
CA GLY A 174 -12.59 9.42 -5.01
C GLY A 174 -11.77 10.54 -5.66
N THR A 175 -10.98 10.22 -6.68
CA THR A 175 -10.24 11.23 -7.46
C THR A 175 -11.21 12.23 -8.10
N LYS A 176 -10.87 13.52 -8.04
CA LYS A 176 -11.58 14.57 -8.78
C LYS A 176 -10.66 15.15 -9.86
N LEU A 177 -11.14 15.14 -11.09
CA LEU A 177 -10.43 15.68 -12.25
C LEU A 177 -10.78 17.16 -12.45
N LYS A 178 -9.85 17.93 -13.01
CA LYS A 178 -10.09 19.31 -13.40
C LYS A 178 -11.13 19.39 -14.53
N LYS A 179 -11.92 20.46 -14.57
CA LYS A 179 -13.00 20.66 -15.58
C LYS A 179 -12.55 20.66 -17.05
N LYS A 180 -11.26 20.81 -17.32
CA LYS A 180 -10.71 20.98 -18.69
C LYS A 180 -10.41 19.66 -19.40
N VAL A 181 -10.62 18.51 -18.75
CA VAL A 181 -10.25 17.22 -19.30
C VAL A 181 -11.23 16.81 -20.43
N PRO A 182 -10.72 16.42 -21.61
CA PRO A 182 -11.53 15.91 -22.72
C PRO A 182 -12.49 14.78 -22.33
N PRO A 183 -13.75 14.79 -22.84
CA PRO A 183 -14.66 13.67 -22.67
C PRO A 183 -14.08 12.36 -23.24
N GLY A 184 -14.26 11.25 -22.52
CA GLY A 184 -13.79 9.94 -22.95
C GLY A 184 -12.31 9.66 -22.72
N GLN A 185 -11.52 10.64 -22.26
CA GLN A 185 -10.17 10.40 -21.77
C GLN A 185 -10.24 9.50 -20.53
N ARG A 186 -9.35 8.51 -20.46
CA ARG A 186 -9.30 7.55 -19.35
C ARG A 186 -7.96 7.54 -18.63
N TYR A 187 -6.90 8.04 -19.26
CA TYR A 187 -5.59 8.26 -18.65
C TYR A 187 -5.41 9.73 -18.33
N PHE A 188 -4.96 10.06 -17.13
CA PHE A 188 -4.81 11.43 -16.64
C PHE A 188 -3.42 11.63 -16.06
N GLU A 189 -2.78 12.76 -16.40
CA GLU A 189 -1.50 13.13 -15.80
C GLU A 189 -1.72 13.78 -14.44
N PRO A 190 -0.69 13.87 -13.57
CA PRO A 190 -0.82 14.55 -12.27
C PRO A 190 -1.37 15.97 -12.37
N GLN A 191 -1.08 16.66 -13.48
CA GLN A 191 -1.58 18.01 -13.75
C GLN A 191 -3.08 18.09 -14.04
N ASP A 192 -3.74 16.99 -14.38
CA ASP A 192 -5.20 16.92 -14.62
C ASP A 192 -6.00 16.70 -13.34
N ILE A 193 -5.33 16.36 -12.24
CA ILE A 193 -5.96 16.03 -10.96
C ILE A 193 -6.23 17.29 -10.14
N GLU A 194 -7.48 17.49 -9.72
CA GLU A 194 -7.88 18.55 -8.79
C GLU A 194 -7.82 18.08 -7.34
N ASN A 195 -8.31 16.87 -7.07
CA ASN A 195 -8.21 16.21 -5.77
C ASN A 195 -7.71 14.78 -5.96
N PRO A 196 -6.62 14.37 -5.29
CA PRO A 196 -6.06 13.04 -5.45
C PRO A 196 -6.99 11.93 -4.91
N GLY A 197 -7.91 12.23 -4.01
CA GLY A 197 -8.71 11.21 -3.32
C GLY A 197 -7.89 10.47 -2.27
N ILE A 198 -8.20 9.19 -2.09
CA ILE A 198 -7.59 8.30 -1.08
C ILE A 198 -6.77 7.23 -1.81
N LEU A 199 -5.52 7.03 -1.38
CA LEU A 199 -4.72 5.88 -1.75
C LEU A 199 -5.22 4.67 -0.96
N LEU A 200 -5.87 3.72 -1.64
CA LEU A 200 -6.48 2.55 -1.04
C LEU A 200 -5.53 1.35 -1.00
N VAL A 201 -4.76 1.15 -2.07
CA VAL A 201 -3.75 0.09 -2.20
C VAL A 201 -2.48 0.75 -2.70
N LEU A 202 -1.34 0.38 -2.12
CA LEU A 202 -0.01 0.66 -2.63
C LEU A 202 0.70 -0.68 -2.79
N GLU A 203 1.35 -0.87 -3.92
CA GLU A 203 2.18 -2.03 -4.20
C GLU A 203 3.48 -1.52 -4.81
N HIS A 204 4.61 -1.92 -4.24
CA HIS A 204 5.91 -1.76 -4.87
C HIS A 204 6.17 -2.96 -5.78
N THR A 205 6.74 -2.69 -6.94
CA THR A 205 6.98 -3.68 -7.99
C THR A 205 8.44 -3.63 -8.40
N VAL A 206 8.97 -4.77 -8.84
CA VAL A 206 10.20 -4.78 -9.63
C VAL A 206 10.02 -3.86 -10.85
N PRO A 207 11.09 -3.21 -11.34
CA PRO A 207 10.97 -2.22 -12.41
C PRO A 207 10.24 -2.76 -13.64
N LEU A 208 9.04 -2.23 -13.89
CA LEU A 208 8.23 -2.51 -15.06
C LEU A 208 8.53 -1.45 -16.13
N ILE A 209 9.10 -1.89 -17.25
CA ILE A 209 9.46 -1.00 -18.36
C ILE A 209 8.27 -0.83 -19.29
N ARG A 210 7.72 0.38 -19.32
CA ARG A 210 6.58 0.72 -20.17
C ARG A 210 7.03 1.00 -21.61
N THR A 211 6.41 0.32 -22.57
CA THR A 211 6.63 0.52 -24.00
C THR A 211 5.32 0.75 -24.75
N ALA A 212 5.29 1.67 -25.71
CA ALA A 212 4.08 1.94 -26.49
C ALA A 212 3.63 0.78 -27.42
N ALA A 213 4.37 -0.33 -27.43
CA ALA A 213 4.09 -1.51 -28.26
C ALA A 213 3.19 -2.55 -27.56
N THR A 214 2.93 -2.40 -26.26
CA THR A 214 2.22 -3.38 -25.45
C THR A 214 1.06 -2.75 -24.70
N ARG A 215 0.08 -3.58 -24.34
CA ARG A 215 -0.96 -3.23 -23.36
C ARG A 215 -0.63 -3.96 -22.08
N GLU A 216 -0.80 -3.28 -20.96
CA GLU A 216 -0.57 -3.84 -19.63
C GLU A 216 -1.89 -3.91 -18.89
N THR A 217 -2.22 -5.10 -18.38
CA THR A 217 -3.43 -5.33 -17.59
C THR A 217 -3.05 -5.69 -16.17
N PHE A 218 -3.60 -4.95 -15.23
CA PHE A 218 -3.48 -5.20 -13.79
C PHE A 218 -4.83 -5.60 -13.22
N SER A 219 -4.81 -6.64 -12.39
CA SER A 219 -6.00 -7.13 -11.70
C SER A 219 -5.72 -7.26 -10.21
N PHE A 220 -6.58 -6.65 -9.40
CA PHE A 220 -6.48 -6.64 -7.94
C PHE A 220 -7.74 -7.24 -7.33
N VAL A 221 -7.58 -7.88 -6.16
CA VAL A 221 -8.70 -8.07 -5.23
C VAL A 221 -8.41 -7.30 -3.95
N VAL A 222 -9.29 -6.36 -3.62
CA VAL A 222 -9.25 -5.59 -2.38
C VAL A 222 -10.29 -6.16 -1.40
N THR A 223 -9.84 -6.52 -0.20
CA THR A 223 -10.68 -7.07 0.86
C THR A 223 -10.90 -6.04 1.96
N PHE A 224 -12.14 -5.89 2.40
CA PHE A 224 -12.58 -4.96 3.46
C PHE A 224 -13.00 -5.70 4.72
#